data_AF-A0A966IR87-F1
#
_entry.id   AF-A0A966IR87-F1
#
_cell.length_a   1.000
_cell.length_b   1.000
_cell.length_c   1.000
_cell.angle_alpha   90.00
_cell.angle_beta   90.00
_cell.angle_gamma   90.00
#
_symmetry.space_group_name_H-M   'P 1'
#
loop_
_entity.id
_entity.type
_entity.pdbx_description
1 polymer ?
#
loop_
_entity_poly.entity_id
_entity_poly.type
_entity_poly.pdbx_seq_one_letter_code
_entity_poly.pdbx_strand_id
1 'polypeptide(L)'
;MPQLDIATWPSQLFWLVVLFGAGYVVMAKMVTPRIGAVLEERRQTLDGDLEKARNASADAAKTRAEYESDLEKARSDAAEFAKQAAMEATKKAEAADAKVARKLADKVASAEAALAKAKTEALANLNDVAAEAAMDAVAALAGIKTTSAQAGKTAASIATKLAKQGAN
;
A
#
# COMPACT_ATOMS: atom_id res chain seq x y z
N MET A 1 -12.78 18.43 111.29
CA MET A 1 -12.32 17.65 110.12
C MET A 1 -11.11 18.35 109.53
N PRO A 2 -9.89 17.79 109.65
CA PRO A 2 -8.63 18.46 109.28
C PRO A 2 -8.47 18.79 107.79
N GLN A 3 -9.40 18.36 106.94
CA GLN A 3 -9.44 18.58 105.49
C GLN A 3 -10.02 19.93 105.04
N LEU A 4 -10.49 20.78 105.97
CA LEU A 4 -10.91 22.16 105.70
C LEU A 4 -10.00 23.18 106.40
N ASP A 5 -8.71 22.84 106.56
CA ASP A 5 -7.70 23.76 107.09
C ASP A 5 -7.14 24.67 105.98
N ILE A 6 -7.70 25.88 105.91
CA ILE A 6 -7.39 26.91 104.91
C ILE A 6 -5.92 27.34 104.96
N ALA A 7 -5.20 27.09 106.06
CA ALA A 7 -3.78 27.37 106.18
C ALA A 7 -2.90 26.59 105.17
N THR A 8 -3.38 25.45 104.65
CA THR A 8 -2.63 24.61 103.70
C THR A 8 -2.90 24.92 102.22
N TRP A 9 -3.98 25.65 101.93
CA TRP A 9 -4.43 25.94 100.55
C TRP A 9 -3.42 26.74 99.72
N PRO A 10 -2.72 27.76 100.26
CA PRO A 10 -1.71 28.50 99.48
C PRO A 10 -0.57 27.60 98.97
N SER A 11 -0.13 26.63 99.76
CA SER A 11 0.91 25.67 99.37
C SER A 11 0.43 24.72 98.28
N GLN A 12 -0.81 24.21 98.40
CA GLN A 12 -1.42 23.37 97.37
C GLN A 12 -1.59 24.11 96.04
N LEU A 13 -2.05 25.36 96.08
CA LEU A 13 -2.19 26.21 94.89
C LEU A 13 -0.83 26.54 94.27
N PHE A 14 0.19 26.82 95.08
CA PHE A 14 1.56 27.04 94.59
C PHE A 14 2.07 25.82 93.83
N TRP A 15 1.99 24.62 94.41
CA TRP A 15 2.44 23.40 93.75
C TRP A 15 1.60 23.03 92.52
N LEU A 16 0.30 23.30 92.55
CA LEU A 16 -0.57 23.13 91.38
C LEU A 16 -0.12 24.02 90.22
N VAL A 17 0.17 25.30 90.47
CA VAL A 17 0.67 26.22 89.44
C VAL A 17 2.04 25.79 88.93
N VAL A 18 2.94 25.34 89.82
CA VAL A 18 4.27 24.85 89.44
C VAL A 18 4.18 23.62 88.55
N LEU A 19 3.39 22.60 88.94
CA LEU A 19 3.22 21.37 88.15
C LEU A 19 2.49 21.63 86.83
N PHE A 20 1.44 22.46 86.85
CA PHE A 20 0.70 22.81 85.66
C PHE A 20 1.57 23.64 84.69
N GLY A 21 2.35 24.59 85.21
CA GLY A 21 3.30 25.37 84.43
C GLY A 21 4.40 24.49 83.82
N ALA A 22 4.97 23.56 84.60
CA ALA A 22 5.93 22.60 84.08
C ALA A 22 5.33 21.71 82.97
N GLY A 23 4.11 21.19 83.18
CA GLY A 23 3.39 20.40 82.18
C GLY A 23 3.06 21.21 80.91
N TYR A 24 2.66 22.47 81.05
CA TYR A 24 2.41 23.38 79.94
C TYR A 24 3.68 23.62 79.12
N VAL A 25 4.83 23.85 79.77
CA VAL A 25 6.11 24.02 79.09
C VAL A 25 6.48 22.75 78.32
N VAL A 26 6.30 21.56 78.90
CA VAL A 26 6.55 20.28 78.20
C VAL A 26 5.64 20.14 76.97
N MET A 27 4.34 20.43 77.10
CA MET A 27 3.41 20.38 75.98
C MET A 27 3.81 21.37 74.87
N ALA A 28 4.08 22.62 75.23
CA ALA A 28 4.42 23.68 74.29
C ALA A 28 5.78 23.44 73.61
N LYS A 29 6.79 22.96 74.35
CA LYS A 29 8.16 22.80 73.84
C LYS A 29 8.45 21.44 73.22
N MET A 30 7.68 20.40 73.53
CA MET A 30 7.99 19.03 73.07
C MET A 30 6.84 18.39 72.29
N VAL A 31 5.61 18.46 72.78
CA VAL A 31 4.48 17.75 72.16
C VAL A 31 3.98 18.48 70.91
N THR A 32 3.69 19.78 71.01
CA THR A 32 3.25 20.61 69.88
C THR A 32 4.23 20.58 68.71
N PRO A 33 5.56 20.80 68.88
CA PRO A 33 6.47 20.74 67.75
C PRO A 33 6.58 19.34 67.12
N ARG A 34 6.45 18.27 67.90
CA ARG A 34 6.44 16.90 67.34
C ARG A 34 5.23 16.65 66.45
N ILE A 35 4.04 17.08 66.88
CA ILE A 35 2.83 16.96 66.07
C ILE A 35 2.94 17.83 64.81
N GLY A 36 3.48 19.05 64.94
CA GLY A 36 3.73 19.94 63.81
C GLY A 36 4.68 19.32 62.78
N ALA A 37 5.78 18.70 63.23
CA ALA A 37 6.75 18.04 62.35
C ALA A 37 6.11 16.89 61.55
N VAL A 38 5.30 16.04 62.18
CA VAL A 38 4.61 14.93 61.49
C VAL A 38 3.58 15.44 60.50
N LEU A 39 2.86 16.51 60.85
CA LEU A 39 1.87 17.10 59.94
C LEU A 39 2.55 17.73 58.71
N GLU A 40 3.69 18.39 58.91
CA GLU A 40 4.48 18.98 57.84
C GLU A 40 5.08 17.91 56.93
N GLU A 41 5.65 16.85 57.49
CA GLU A 41 6.15 15.71 56.72
C GLU A 41 5.05 15.12 55.83
N ARG A 42 3.86 14.89 56.38
CA ARG A 42 2.70 14.40 55.61
C ARG A 42 2.27 15.35 54.51
N ARG A 43 2.28 16.66 54.76
CA ARG A 43 1.96 17.66 53.74
C ARG A 43 2.97 17.61 52.61
N GLN A 44 4.25 17.59 52.94
CA GLN A 44 5.33 17.49 51.95
C GLN A 44 5.24 16.21 51.12
N THR A 45 4.93 15.06 51.75
CA THR A 45 4.74 13.81 50.99
C THR A 45 3.52 13.89 50.08
N LEU A 46 2.40 14.44 50.56
CA LEU A 46 1.19 14.58 49.75
C LEU A 46 1.39 15.53 48.57
N ASP A 47 2.02 16.67 48.80
CA ASP A 47 2.32 17.65 47.74
C ASP A 47 3.28 17.05 46.72
N GLY A 48 4.33 16.35 47.18
CA GLY A 48 5.26 15.64 46.29
C GLY A 48 4.60 14.53 45.48
N ASP A 49 3.68 13.76 46.07
CA ASP A 49 2.95 12.71 45.36
C ASP A 49 1.93 13.30 44.38
N LEU A 50 1.28 14.42 44.71
CA LEU A 50 0.41 15.16 43.81
C LEU A 50 1.18 15.73 42.62
N GLU A 51 2.37 16.29 42.83
CA GLU A 51 3.23 16.75 41.73
C GLU A 51 3.68 15.60 40.85
N LYS A 52 4.13 14.48 41.42
CA LYS A 52 4.47 13.28 40.65
C LYS A 52 3.29 12.77 39.83
N ALA A 53 2.09 12.73 40.42
CA ALA A 53 0.88 12.30 39.72
C ALA A 53 0.52 13.25 38.57
N ARG A 54 0.65 14.58 38.77
CA ARG A 54 0.43 15.58 37.73
C ARG A 54 1.44 15.44 36.58
N ASN A 55 2.72 15.27 36.91
CA ASN A 55 3.78 15.09 35.92
C ASN A 55 3.57 13.79 35.14
N ALA A 56 3.28 12.68 35.82
CA ALA A 56 2.99 11.40 35.16
C ALA A 56 1.76 11.49 34.24
N SER A 57 0.71 12.21 34.66
CA SER A 57 -0.46 12.46 33.83
C SER A 57 -0.14 13.35 32.62
N ALA A 58 0.71 14.36 32.78
CA ALA A 58 1.13 15.25 31.69
C ALA A 58 2.01 14.50 30.68
N ASP A 59 2.95 13.70 31.15
CA ASP A 59 3.80 12.85 30.30
C ASP A 59 2.96 11.82 29.54
N ALA A 60 2.02 11.14 30.21
CA ALA A 60 1.10 10.22 29.57
C ALA A 60 0.24 10.90 28.49
N ALA A 61 -0.27 12.11 28.76
CA ALA A 61 -1.03 12.88 27.78
C ALA A 61 -0.17 13.29 26.58
N LYS A 62 1.08 13.69 26.82
CA LYS A 62 2.05 14.02 25.77
C LYS A 62 2.39 12.81 24.90
N THR A 63 2.75 11.68 25.51
CA THR A 63 3.03 10.43 24.80
C THR A 63 1.82 9.96 24.00
N ARG A 64 0.60 10.10 24.55
CA ARG A 64 -0.62 9.78 23.82
C ARG A 64 -0.82 10.69 22.59
N ALA A 65 -0.60 11.99 22.73
CA ALA A 65 -0.72 12.93 21.62
C ALA A 65 0.33 12.67 20.52
N GLU A 66 1.57 12.36 20.90
CA GLU A 66 2.63 11.95 19.96
C GLU A 66 2.27 10.66 19.24
N TYR A 67 1.79 9.64 19.98
CA TYR A 67 1.35 8.37 19.41
C TYR A 67 0.18 8.54 18.44
N GLU A 68 -0.83 9.35 18.80
CA GLU A 68 -1.97 9.63 17.91
C GLU A 68 -1.52 10.38 16.64
N SER A 69 -0.59 11.33 16.76
CA SER A 69 0.04 12.01 15.61
C SER A 69 0.79 11.04 14.70
N ASP A 70 1.61 10.15 15.28
CA ASP A 70 2.40 9.19 14.51
C ASP A 70 1.53 8.14 13.83
N LEU A 71 0.43 7.73 14.47
CA LEU A 71 -0.58 6.86 13.88
C LEU A 71 -1.23 7.52 12.67
N GLU A 72 -1.58 8.80 12.77
CA GLU A 72 -2.20 9.54 11.66
C GLU A 72 -1.22 9.73 10.49
N LYS A 73 0.05 10.07 10.77
CA LYS A 73 1.11 10.12 9.75
C LYS A 73 1.28 8.77 9.07
N ALA A 74 1.39 7.68 9.83
CA ALA A 74 1.52 6.34 9.27
C ALA A 74 0.33 5.94 8.38
N ARG A 75 -0.89 6.34 8.76
CA ARG A 75 -2.09 6.14 7.93
C ARG A 75 -2.04 6.95 6.64
N SER A 76 -1.65 8.23 6.72
CA SER A 76 -1.47 9.10 5.55
C SER A 76 -0.42 8.55 4.60
N ASP A 77 0.75 8.16 5.12
CA ASP A 77 1.87 7.61 4.35
C ASP A 77 1.47 6.28 3.69
N ALA A 78 0.76 5.40 4.42
CA ALA A 78 0.25 4.15 3.86
C ALA A 78 -0.78 4.39 2.74
N ALA A 79 -1.68 5.37 2.91
CA ALA A 79 -2.65 5.73 1.88
C ALA A 79 -1.96 6.32 0.63
N GLU A 80 -0.95 7.17 0.83
CA GLU A 80 -0.16 7.72 -0.27
C GLU A 80 0.64 6.64 -0.98
N PHE A 81 1.31 5.75 -0.23
CA PHE A 81 2.03 4.62 -0.79
C PHE A 81 1.10 3.69 -1.59
N ALA A 82 -0.08 3.36 -1.06
CA ALA A 82 -1.07 2.56 -1.77
C ALA A 82 -1.53 3.23 -3.07
N LYS A 83 -1.77 4.55 -3.05
CA LYS A 83 -2.11 5.32 -4.25
C LYS A 83 -0.98 5.31 -5.27
N GLN A 84 0.25 5.55 -4.85
CA GLN A 84 1.43 5.53 -5.72
C GLN A 84 1.64 4.14 -6.33
N ALA A 85 1.55 3.08 -5.53
CA ALA A 85 1.65 1.70 -6.00
C ALA A 85 0.56 1.34 -7.01
N ALA A 86 -0.69 1.78 -6.78
CA ALA A 86 -1.79 1.58 -7.73
C ALA A 86 -1.52 2.33 -9.05
N MET A 87 -1.09 3.58 -9.00
CA MET A 87 -0.74 4.36 -10.20
C MET A 87 0.41 3.72 -10.99
N GLU A 88 1.45 3.25 -10.30
CA GLU A 88 2.56 2.54 -10.95
C GLU A 88 2.12 1.20 -11.56
N ALA A 89 1.25 0.46 -10.87
CA ALA A 89 0.71 -0.80 -11.39
C ALA A 89 -0.11 -0.57 -12.65
N THR A 90 -1.00 0.44 -12.67
CA THR A 90 -1.76 0.82 -13.87
C THR A 90 -0.82 1.22 -15.01
N LYS A 91 0.19 2.07 -14.75
CA LYS A 91 1.15 2.49 -15.77
C LYS A 91 1.96 1.30 -16.34
N LYS A 92 2.34 0.35 -15.49
CA LYS A 92 3.03 -0.89 -15.92
C LYS A 92 2.09 -1.79 -16.75
N ALA A 93 0.83 -1.91 -16.37
CA ALA A 93 -0.18 -2.66 -17.12
C ALA A 93 -0.41 -2.04 -18.51
N GLU A 94 -0.65 -0.73 -18.60
CA GLU A 94 -0.80 -0.03 -19.87
C GLU A 94 0.43 -0.19 -20.78
N ALA A 95 1.64 -0.10 -20.22
CA ALA A 95 2.87 -0.31 -20.98
C ALA A 95 3.04 -1.76 -21.46
N ALA A 96 2.60 -2.74 -20.66
CA ALA A 96 2.60 -4.15 -21.04
C ALA A 96 1.57 -4.41 -22.14
N ASP A 97 0.35 -3.90 -22.00
CA ASP A 97 -0.72 -4.02 -22.98
C ASP A 97 -0.31 -3.40 -24.33
N ALA A 98 0.29 -2.20 -24.31
CA ALA A 98 0.82 -1.57 -25.52
C ALA A 98 1.90 -2.42 -26.20
N LYS A 99 2.79 -3.06 -25.43
CA LYS A 99 3.81 -3.97 -25.98
C LYS A 99 3.19 -5.23 -26.58
N VAL A 100 2.20 -5.81 -25.91
CA VAL A 100 1.49 -7.01 -26.39
C VAL A 100 0.71 -6.68 -27.65
N ALA A 101 -0.01 -5.56 -27.68
CA ALA A 101 -0.75 -5.09 -28.84
C ALA A 101 0.17 -4.89 -30.07
N ARG A 102 1.34 -4.28 -29.89
CA ARG A 102 2.35 -4.15 -30.97
C ARG A 102 2.81 -5.52 -31.48
N LYS A 103 3.21 -6.42 -30.58
CA LYS A 103 3.63 -7.78 -30.98
C LYS A 103 2.53 -8.55 -31.69
N LEU A 104 1.27 -8.36 -31.29
CA LEU A 104 0.14 -8.99 -31.94
C LEU A 104 -0.07 -8.43 -33.35
N ALA A 105 -0.01 -7.10 -33.51
CA ALA A 105 -0.09 -6.46 -34.82
C ALA A 105 1.01 -6.95 -35.77
N ASP A 106 2.26 -7.04 -35.30
CA ASP A 106 3.38 -7.54 -36.09
C ASP A 106 3.17 -9.01 -36.52
N LYS A 107 2.66 -9.85 -35.60
CA LYS A 107 2.34 -11.25 -35.90
C LYS A 107 1.20 -11.39 -36.90
N VAL A 108 0.16 -10.57 -36.78
CA VAL A 108 -0.96 -10.55 -37.74
C VAL A 108 -0.46 -10.14 -39.12
N ALA A 109 0.30 -9.06 -39.22
CA ALA A 109 0.88 -8.60 -40.49
C ALA A 109 1.78 -9.67 -41.15
N SER A 110 2.62 -10.35 -40.35
CA SER A 110 3.46 -11.45 -40.84
C SER A 110 2.63 -12.64 -41.32
N ALA A 111 1.58 -13.03 -40.57
CA ALA A 111 0.69 -14.11 -40.95
C ALA A 111 -0.11 -13.78 -42.23
N GLU A 112 -0.58 -12.55 -42.38
CA GLU A 112 -1.25 -12.07 -43.60
C GLU A 112 -0.31 -12.11 -44.81
N ALA A 113 0.94 -11.68 -44.66
CA ALA A 113 1.94 -11.75 -45.72
C ALA A 113 2.26 -13.21 -46.12
N ALA A 114 2.39 -14.11 -45.14
CA ALA A 114 2.58 -15.52 -45.38
C ALA A 114 1.38 -16.16 -46.09
N LEU A 115 0.16 -15.80 -45.70
CA LEU A 115 -1.08 -16.26 -46.33
C LEU A 115 -1.19 -15.76 -47.77
N ALA A 116 -0.85 -14.50 -48.04
CA ALA A 116 -0.83 -13.94 -49.39
C ALA A 116 0.19 -14.65 -50.29
N LYS A 117 1.38 -14.94 -49.76
CA LYS A 117 2.41 -15.71 -50.47
C LYS A 117 1.94 -17.14 -50.77
N ALA A 118 1.42 -17.84 -49.77
CA ALA A 118 0.89 -19.20 -49.94
C ALA A 118 -0.27 -19.26 -50.94
N LYS A 119 -1.17 -18.25 -50.94
CA LYS A 119 -2.24 -18.12 -51.93
C LYS A 119 -1.69 -17.96 -53.35
N THR A 120 -0.66 -17.13 -53.50
CA THR A 120 -0.03 -16.88 -54.82
C THR A 120 0.68 -18.13 -55.33
N GLU A 121 1.41 -18.84 -54.47
CA GLU A 121 2.06 -20.12 -54.80
C GLU A 121 1.03 -21.20 -55.14
N ALA A 122 -0.07 -21.31 -54.38
CA ALA A 122 -1.13 -22.27 -54.67
C ALA A 122 -1.81 -22.01 -56.03
N LEU A 123 -2.06 -20.74 -56.38
CA LEU A 123 -2.60 -20.36 -57.70
C LEU A 123 -1.60 -20.63 -58.83
N ALA A 124 -0.31 -20.41 -58.61
CA ALA A 124 0.73 -20.75 -59.58
C ALA A 124 0.80 -22.25 -59.82
N ASN A 125 0.87 -23.05 -58.75
CA ASN A 125 0.85 -24.51 -58.82
C ASN A 125 -0.42 -25.05 -59.50
N LEU A 126 -1.58 -24.43 -59.25
CA LEU A 126 -2.82 -24.80 -59.93
C LEU A 126 -2.76 -24.52 -61.45
N ASN A 127 -2.18 -23.38 -61.86
CA ASN A 127 -1.98 -23.06 -63.26
C ASN A 127 -0.99 -24.03 -63.93
N ASP A 128 0.07 -24.41 -63.23
CA ASP A 128 1.06 -25.38 -63.73
C ASP A 128 0.43 -26.77 -63.92
N VAL A 129 -0.31 -27.26 -62.92
CA VAL A 129 -1.05 -28.54 -63.01
C VAL A 129 -2.12 -28.49 -64.08
N ALA A 130 -2.84 -27.37 -64.24
CA ALA A 130 -3.83 -27.21 -65.30
C ALA A 130 -3.19 -27.16 -66.70
N ALA A 131 -2.01 -26.53 -66.83
CA ALA A 131 -1.25 -26.52 -68.08
C ALA A 131 -0.72 -27.91 -68.43
N GLU A 132 -0.23 -28.66 -67.44
CA GLU A 132 0.22 -30.05 -67.61
C GLU A 132 -0.94 -30.97 -68.01
N ALA A 133 -2.09 -30.89 -67.31
CA ALA A 133 -3.29 -31.64 -67.66
C ALA A 133 -3.84 -31.29 -69.06
N ALA A 134 -3.77 -30.02 -69.47
CA ALA A 134 -4.15 -29.60 -70.82
C ALA A 134 -3.18 -30.13 -71.89
N MET A 135 -1.86 -30.14 -71.60
CA MET A 135 -0.86 -30.74 -72.49
C MET A 135 -1.07 -32.25 -72.64
N ASP A 136 -1.38 -32.96 -71.54
CA ASP A 136 -1.69 -34.39 -71.56
C ASP A 136 -2.98 -34.67 -72.35
N ALA A 137 -4.03 -33.86 -72.16
CA ALA A 137 -5.26 -33.98 -72.94
C ALA A 137 -5.03 -33.75 -74.44
N VAL A 138 -4.21 -32.75 -74.81
CA VAL A 138 -3.86 -32.48 -76.23
C VAL A 138 -2.96 -33.58 -76.80
N ALA A 139 -2.03 -34.12 -76.02
CA ALA A 139 -1.20 -35.25 -76.42
C ALA A 139 -2.05 -36.50 -76.68
N ALA A 140 -3.06 -36.76 -75.84
CA ALA A 140 -3.98 -37.87 -76.01
C ALA A 140 -4.94 -37.70 -77.21
N LEU A 141 -5.38 -36.47 -77.51
CA LEU A 141 -6.37 -36.20 -78.57
C LEU A 141 -5.75 -35.96 -79.96
N ALA A 142 -4.57 -35.33 -80.02
CA ALA A 142 -3.94 -34.90 -81.28
C ALA A 142 -2.61 -35.64 -81.61
N GLY A 143 -2.04 -36.42 -80.68
CA GLY A 143 -0.85 -37.23 -80.92
C GLY A 143 0.47 -36.45 -81.11
N ILE A 144 0.49 -35.15 -80.79
CA ILE A 144 1.67 -34.26 -80.96
C ILE A 144 2.24 -33.92 -79.58
N LYS A 145 3.52 -34.24 -79.33
CA LYS A 145 4.24 -33.82 -78.11
C LYS A 145 4.59 -32.33 -78.21
N THR A 146 4.02 -31.49 -77.35
CA THR A 146 4.39 -30.07 -77.24
C THR A 146 5.18 -29.82 -75.95
N THR A 147 6.11 -28.86 -75.98
CA THR A 147 7.00 -28.53 -74.84
C THR A 147 6.38 -27.42 -73.98
N SER A 148 6.66 -27.39 -72.67
CA SER A 148 6.01 -26.48 -71.71
C SER A 148 6.10 -24.99 -72.09
N ALA A 149 7.19 -24.59 -72.73
CA ALA A 149 7.41 -23.23 -73.23
C ALA A 149 6.46 -22.80 -74.38
N GLN A 150 5.96 -23.76 -75.17
CA GLN A 150 5.00 -23.48 -76.24
C GLN A 150 3.58 -23.41 -75.68
N ALA A 151 3.17 -24.31 -74.78
CA ALA A 151 1.82 -24.27 -74.22
C ALA A 151 1.56 -23.01 -73.37
N GLY A 152 2.55 -22.54 -72.60
CA GLY A 152 2.44 -21.28 -71.85
C GLY A 152 2.25 -20.05 -72.74
N LYS A 153 2.92 -19.99 -73.90
CA LYS A 153 2.75 -18.89 -74.87
C LYS A 153 1.39 -18.94 -75.56
N THR A 154 0.90 -20.13 -75.90
CA THR A 154 -0.42 -20.28 -76.55
C THR A 154 -1.55 -19.97 -75.57
N ALA A 155 -1.48 -20.45 -74.32
CA ALA A 155 -2.43 -20.13 -73.27
C ALA A 155 -2.48 -18.64 -72.94
N ALA A 156 -1.32 -17.97 -72.85
CA ALA A 156 -1.27 -16.50 -72.67
C ALA A 156 -1.91 -15.76 -73.86
N SER A 157 -1.68 -16.20 -75.10
CA SER A 157 -2.29 -15.58 -76.28
C SER A 157 -3.82 -15.76 -76.33
N ILE A 158 -4.31 -16.92 -75.86
CA ILE A 158 -5.75 -17.23 -75.80
C ILE A 158 -6.42 -16.44 -74.67
N ALA A 159 -5.79 -16.34 -73.49
CA ALA A 159 -6.27 -15.49 -72.40
C ALA A 159 -6.36 -14.01 -72.80
N THR A 160 -5.37 -13.51 -73.56
CA THR A 160 -5.37 -12.14 -74.07
C THR A 160 -6.44 -11.91 -75.15
N LYS A 161 -6.74 -12.92 -75.98
CA LYS A 161 -7.83 -12.87 -76.96
C LYS A 161 -9.21 -12.93 -76.31
N LEU A 162 -9.39 -13.75 -75.26
CA LEU A 162 -10.64 -13.82 -74.50
C LEU A 162 -10.90 -12.53 -73.71
N ALA A 163 -9.88 -11.91 -73.12
CA ALA A 163 -10.00 -10.60 -72.47
C ALA A 163 -10.39 -9.47 -73.45
N LYS A 164 -10.03 -9.59 -74.75
CA LYS A 164 -10.47 -8.67 -75.80
C LYS A 164 -11.87 -8.97 -76.35
N GLN A 165 -12.36 -10.19 -76.23
CA GLN A 165 -13.73 -10.56 -76.65
C GLN A 165 -14.81 -10.24 -75.63
N GLY A 166 -14.46 -10.10 -74.34
CA GLY A 166 -15.39 -9.65 -73.29
C GLY A 166 -15.54 -8.13 -73.14
N ALA A 167 -14.91 -7.34 -74.02
CA ALA A 167 -14.92 -5.87 -73.99
C ALA A 167 -15.69 -5.22 -75.15
N ASN A 168 -16.49 -6.00 -75.91
CA ASN A 168 -17.50 -5.53 -76.86
C ASN A 168 -18.89 -5.92 -76.38
#